data_AF-A0A960B4K5-F1
#
_entry.id   AF-A0A960B4K5-F1
#
_cell.length_a   1.000
_cell.length_b   1.000
_cell.length_c   1.000
_cell.angle_alpha   90.00
_cell.angle_beta   90.00
_cell.angle_gamma   90.00
#
_symmetry.space_group_name_H-M   'P 1'
#
loop_
_entity.id
_entity.type
_entity.pdbx_description
1 polymer ?
#
loop_
_entity_poly.entity_id
_entity_poly.type
_entity_poly.pdbx_seq_one_letter_code
_entity_poly.pdbx_strand_id
1 'polypeptide(L)'
;GSRSRVQIFQGVVIRLQGEGVGRSFTVRKVSFGVGVERTFPLHSPIFEKIEIVTRGDVRRAKLYYLRNLRGKAAKIKERREA
;
A
#
# COMPACT_ATOMS: atom_id res chain seq x y z
N GLY A 1 8.12 -30.71 3.36
CA GLY A 1 7.41 -29.42 3.42
C GLY A 1 8.42 -28.30 3.29
N SER A 2 8.65 -27.82 2.07
CA SER A 2 9.74 -26.89 1.73
C SER A 2 9.32 -25.88 0.65
N ARG A 3 8.01 -25.67 0.47
CA ARG A 3 7.50 -24.85 -0.64
C ARG A 3 7.29 -23.42 -0.19
N SER A 4 8.23 -22.54 -0.53
CA SER A 4 8.00 -21.10 -0.50
C SER A 4 7.15 -20.67 -1.70
N ARG A 5 6.34 -19.63 -1.51
CA ARG A 5 5.54 -19.03 -2.57
C ARG A 5 5.59 -17.51 -2.42
N VAL A 6 5.84 -16.84 -3.53
CA VAL A 6 5.73 -15.37 -3.62
C VAL A 6 4.25 -14.99 -3.63
N GLN A 7 3.81 -14.23 -2.63
CA GLN A 7 2.45 -13.70 -2.58
C GLN A 7 2.45 -12.22 -2.96
N ILE A 8 1.74 -11.88 -4.02
CA ILE A 8 1.61 -10.48 -4.46
C ILE A 8 0.56 -9.78 -3.60
N PHE A 9 0.97 -8.74 -2.88
CA PHE A 9 0.07 -7.85 -2.14
C PHE A 9 0.12 -6.45 -2.74
N GLN A 10 -0.78 -6.20 -3.69
CA GLN A 10 -0.91 -4.90 -4.36
C GLN A 10 -2.09 -4.11 -3.77
N GLY A 11 -1.85 -2.83 -3.47
CA GLY A 11 -2.87 -1.92 -2.97
C GLY A 11 -2.34 -0.49 -2.86
N VAL A 12 -3.16 0.39 -2.28
CA VAL A 12 -2.79 1.79 -2.08
C VAL A 12 -2.00 1.93 -0.78
N VAL A 13 -0.84 2.60 -0.83
CA VAL A 13 -0.11 2.97 0.39
C VAL A 13 -0.85 4.12 1.07
N ILE A 14 -1.39 3.89 2.27
CA ILE A 14 -2.19 4.88 3.01
C ILE A 14 -1.39 5.63 4.06
N ARG A 15 -0.21 5.11 4.42
CA ARG A 15 0.65 5.65 5.48
C ARG A 15 2.08 5.20 5.25
N LEU A 16 3.01 6.12 5.46
CA LEU A 16 4.39 5.82 5.83
C LEU A 16 4.63 6.33 7.25
N GLN A 17 5.37 5.58 8.06
CA GLN A 17 5.68 5.94 9.45
C GLN A 17 7.07 5.46 9.85
N GLY A 18 7.59 6.05 10.91
CA GLY A 18 8.92 5.73 11.43
C GLY A 18 10.03 6.30 10.55
N GLU A 19 11.25 6.08 11.03
CA GLU A 19 12.48 6.57 10.43
C GLU A 19 13.56 5.49 10.51
N GLY A 20 14.61 5.64 9.70
CA GLY A 20 15.71 4.67 9.60
C GLY A 20 15.21 3.24 9.40
N VAL A 21 15.78 2.30 10.16
CA VAL A 21 15.46 0.86 10.11
C VAL A 21 14.01 0.56 10.53
N GLY A 22 13.44 1.40 11.40
CA GLY A 22 12.06 1.27 11.90
C GLY A 22 10.99 1.77 10.92
N ARG A 23 11.38 2.25 9.74
CA ARG A 23 10.45 2.79 8.75
C ARG A 23 9.51 1.68 8.24
N SER A 24 8.21 1.95 8.25
CA SER A 24 7.18 1.02 7.75
C SER A 24 6.13 1.73 6.92
N PHE A 25 5.43 0.96 6.09
CA PHE A 25 4.35 1.44 5.24
C PHE A 25 3.12 0.55 5.39
N THR A 26 1.94 1.15 5.29
CA THR A 26 0.66 0.43 5.36
C THR A 26 -0.01 0.43 4.01
N VAL A 27 -0.29 -0.76 3.48
CA VAL A 27 -0.99 -0.96 2.21
C VAL A 27 -2.43 -1.36 2.47
N ARG A 28 -3.36 -0.68 1.81
CA ARG A 28 -4.80 -0.96 1.83
C ARG A 28 -5.24 -1.57 0.51
N LYS A 29 -5.93 -2.70 0.57
CA LYS A 29 -6.56 -3.39 -0.57
C LYS A 29 -7.98 -3.79 -0.18
N VAL A 30 -8.93 -3.70 -1.12
CA VAL A 30 -10.21 -4.40 -0.97
C VAL A 30 -10.07 -5.75 -1.67
N SER A 31 -10.23 -6.85 -0.91
CA SER A 31 -10.14 -8.21 -1.43
C SER A 31 -11.45 -8.92 -1.11
N PHE A 32 -12.11 -9.47 -2.13
CA PHE A 32 -13.40 -10.17 -1.97
C PHE A 32 -14.45 -9.35 -1.18
N GLY A 33 -14.52 -8.04 -1.44
CA GLY A 33 -15.45 -7.13 -0.75
C GLY A 33 -15.05 -6.70 0.66
N VAL A 34 -13.98 -7.27 1.22
CA VAL A 34 -13.48 -6.92 2.57
C VAL A 34 -12.25 -6.02 2.46
N GLY A 35 -12.24 -4.93 3.23
CA GLY A 35 -11.09 -4.05 3.33
C GLY A 35 -9.97 -4.68 4.17
N VAL A 36 -8.83 -4.94 3.56
CA VAL A 36 -7.64 -5.51 4.20
C VAL A 36 -6.54 -4.46 4.24
N GLU A 37 -5.96 -4.27 5.42
CA GLU A 37 -4.80 -3.42 5.62
C GLU A 37 -3.65 -4.26 6.17
N ARG A 38 -2.45 -4.10 5.59
CA ARG A 38 -1.23 -4.74 6.07
C ARG A 38 -0.14 -3.70 6.24
N THR A 39 0.55 -3.75 7.38
CA THR A 39 1.70 -2.90 7.67
C THR A 39 2.96 -3.72 7.53
N PHE A 40 3.93 -3.14 6.83
CA PHE A 40 5.13 -3.80 6.38
C PHE A 40 6.37 -2.95 6.76
N PRO A 41 7.38 -3.52 7.43
CA PRO A 41 8.65 -2.82 7.65
C PRO A 41 9.38 -2.67 6.31
N LEU A 42 9.88 -1.49 5.97
CA LEU A 42 10.52 -1.23 4.68
C LEU A 42 11.76 -2.11 4.45
N HIS A 43 12.49 -2.44 5.52
CA HIS A 43 13.74 -3.18 5.49
C HIS A 43 13.59 -4.65 5.89
N SER A 44 12.39 -5.22 5.78
CA SER A 44 12.17 -6.62 6.17
C SER A 44 12.67 -7.60 5.10
N PRO A 45 13.33 -8.72 5.47
CA PRO A 45 13.78 -9.74 4.52
C PRO A 45 12.63 -10.56 3.90
N ILE A 46 11.39 -10.34 4.32
CA ILE A 46 10.21 -11.03 3.77
C ILE A 46 9.86 -10.57 2.34
N PHE A 47 10.39 -9.42 1.89
CA PHE A 47 10.13 -8.90 0.56
C PHE A 47 11.14 -9.43 -0.43
N GLU A 48 10.65 -10.05 -1.49
CA GLU A 48 11.48 -10.37 -2.66
C GLU A 48 11.65 -9.15 -3.56
N LYS A 49 10.58 -8.38 -3.78
CA LYS A 49 10.58 -7.17 -4.60
C LYS A 49 9.52 -6.19 -4.11
N ILE A 50 9.86 -4.89 -4.11
CA ILE A 50 8.92 -3.80 -3.91
C ILE A 50 8.93 -2.96 -5.19
N GLU A 51 7.77 -2.81 -5.82
CA GLU A 51 7.62 -2.09 -7.09
C GLU A 51 6.50 -1.04 -6.98
N ILE A 52 6.76 0.16 -7.47
CA ILE A 52 5.76 1.22 -7.57
C ILE A 52 5.04 1.03 -8.89
N VAL A 53 3.81 0.51 -8.83
CA VAL A 53 2.96 0.31 -10.03
C VAL A 53 2.48 1.64 -10.60
N THR A 54 2.07 2.57 -9.73
CA THR A 54 1.51 3.86 -10.14
C THR A 54 1.73 4.91 -9.05
N ARG A 55 2.02 6.15 -9.45
CA ARG A 55 2.10 7.30 -8.53
C ARG A 55 0.74 7.99 -8.47
N GLY A 56 0.16 8.06 -7.27
CA GLY A 56 -1.11 8.76 -7.04
C GLY A 56 -0.91 10.26 -6.79
N ASP A 57 -1.77 11.09 -7.35
CA ASP A 57 -1.89 12.51 -6.99
C ASP A 57 -2.70 12.64 -5.69
N VAL A 58 -1.99 12.89 -4.59
CA VAL A 58 -2.55 13.02 -3.25
C VAL A 58 -1.94 14.21 -2.53
N ARG A 59 -2.77 14.90 -1.75
CA ARG A 59 -2.36 16.10 -1.00
C ARG A 59 -2.04 15.82 0.47
N ARG A 60 -2.34 14.62 0.97
CA ARG A 60 -2.19 14.24 2.39
C ARG A 60 -1.19 13.10 2.52
N ALA A 61 -0.34 13.16 3.56
CA ALA A 61 0.60 12.07 3.88
C ALA A 61 -0.09 10.82 4.44
N LYS A 62 -1.24 10.98 5.10
CA LYS A 62 -2.07 9.89 5.62
C LYS A 62 -3.42 9.87 4.90
N LEU A 63 -3.73 8.77 4.23
CA LEU A 63 -4.92 8.61 3.39
C LEU A 63 -6.03 7.81 4.08
N TYR A 64 -6.17 7.96 5.40
CA TYR A 64 -7.17 7.21 6.18
C TYR A 64 -8.61 7.45 5.74
N TYR A 65 -8.88 8.57 5.06
CA TYR A 65 -10.19 8.86 4.49
C TYR A 65 -10.62 7.78 3.46
N LEU A 66 -9.68 7.09 2.82
CA LEU A 66 -9.96 5.96 1.89
C LEU A 66 -10.58 4.74 2.59
N ARG A 67 -10.62 4.71 3.93
CA ARG A 67 -11.31 3.66 4.68
C ARG A 67 -12.83 3.73 4.51
N ASN A 68 -13.35 4.96 4.44
CA ASN A 68 -14.78 5.23 4.39
C ASN A 68 -15.29 5.36 2.95
N LEU A 69 -14.39 5.52 1.97
CA LEU A 69 -14.75 5.65 0.56
C LEU A 69 -14.85 4.28 -0.11
N ARG A 70 -15.78 4.15 -1.06
CA ARG A 70 -16.01 2.94 -1.88
C ARG A 70 -16.19 3.31 -3.35
N GLY A 71 -15.98 2.34 -4.23
CA GLY A 71 -16.18 2.50 -5.68
C GLY A 71 -15.33 3.63 -6.27
N LYS A 72 -15.95 4.46 -7.12
CA LYS A 72 -15.28 5.57 -7.83
C LYS A 72 -14.67 6.60 -6.87
N ALA A 73 -15.27 6.81 -5.70
CA ALA A 73 -14.78 7.80 -4.72
C ALA A 73 -13.45 7.39 -4.08
N ALA A 74 -13.17 6.08 -3.98
CA ALA A 74 -11.90 5.58 -3.45
C ALA A 74 -10.75 5.59 -4.48
N LYS A 75 -11.03 5.92 -5.75
CA LYS A 75 -10.03 5.92 -6.81
C LYS A 75 -9.17 7.17 -6.72
N ILE A 76 -7.86 6.97 -6.58
CA ILE A 76 -6.87 8.05 -6.64
C ILE A 76 -6.55 8.33 -8.11
N LYS A 77 -6.45 9.60 -8.48
CA LYS A 77 -6.00 10.02 -9.81
C LYS A 77 -4.51 9.75 -9.93
N GLU A 78 -4.07 9.27 -11.08
CA GLU A 78 -2.65 9.10 -11.35
C GLU A 78 -1.98 10.47 -11.53
N ARG A 79 -0.80 10.63 -10.92
CA ARG A 79 0.03 11.81 -11.10
C ARG A 79 0.77 11.67 -12.43
N ARG A 80 0.27 12.34 -13.46
CA ARG A 80 0.99 12.49 -14.73
C ARG A 80 2.15 13.45 -14.47
N GLU A 81 3.37 13.00 -14.69
CA GLU A 81 4.53 13.89 -14.76
C GLU A 81 4.33 14.79 -15.99
N ALA A 82 4.55 16.09 -15.82
CA ALA A 82 4.46 17.08 -16.89
C ALA A 82 5.80 17.15 -17.64
#